data_AF-A0A330G820-F1
#
_entry.id   AF-A0A330G820-F1
#
_cell.length_a   1.000
_cell.length_b   1.000
_cell.length_c   1.000
_cell.angle_alpha   90.00
_cell.angle_beta   90.00
_cell.angle_gamma   90.00
#
_symmetry.space_group_name_H-M   'P 1'
#
loop_
_entity.id
_entity.type
_entity.pdbx_description
1 polymer ?
#
loop_
_entity_poly.entity_id
_entity_poly.type
_entity_poly.pdbx_seq_one_letter_code
_entity_poly.pdbx_strand_id
1 'polypeptide(L)'
;MSTNDVVLETLTEKVQRQDRFIAELQAELQQARQASVATMLGQLRLREAVLLYVGQDANNFAQQIAENFGSEVARAVSGSLFVLDNAPIPPEVRETIRKATNHGMNRW
;
A
#
# COMPACT_ATOMS: atom_id res chain seq x y z
N MET A 1 27.82 -19.10 -39.90
CA MET A 1 26.84 -18.22 -39.25
C MET A 1 26.91 -16.88 -39.96
N SER A 2 25.76 -16.38 -40.42
CA SER A 2 25.70 -15.07 -41.08
C SER A 2 25.82 -13.98 -40.02
N THR A 3 26.35 -12.80 -40.38
CA THR A 3 26.41 -11.62 -39.50
C THR A 3 25.05 -11.30 -38.87
N ASN A 4 23.95 -11.61 -39.57
CA ASN A 4 22.59 -11.44 -39.06
C ASN A 4 22.24 -12.39 -37.90
N ASP A 5 22.77 -13.61 -37.88
CA ASP A 5 22.51 -14.59 -36.81
C ASP A 5 23.18 -14.14 -35.51
N VAL A 6 24.42 -13.64 -35.62
CA VAL A 6 25.20 -13.11 -34.48
C VAL A 6 24.55 -11.84 -33.91
N VAL A 7 24.04 -10.96 -34.79
CA VAL A 7 23.33 -9.75 -34.38
C VAL A 7 22.02 -10.08 -33.67
N LEU A 8 21.26 -11.07 -34.17
CA LEU A 8 20.01 -11.51 -33.56
C LEU A 8 20.25 -12.09 -32.16
N GLU A 9 21.23 -12.99 -32.02
CA GLU A 9 21.61 -13.61 -30.75
C GLU A 9 22.03 -12.54 -29.72
N THR A 10 22.88 -11.59 -30.13
CA THR A 10 23.32 -10.48 -29.26
C THR A 10 22.16 -9.60 -28.81
N LEU A 11 21.20 -9.33 -29.69
CA LEU A 11 19.99 -8.56 -29.36
C LEU A 11 19.10 -9.33 -28.39
N THR A 12 18.90 -10.64 -28.60
CA THR A 12 18.12 -11.50 -27.70
C THR A 12 18.73 -11.57 -26.30
N GLU A 13 20.05 -11.76 -26.19
CA GLU A 13 20.75 -11.76 -24.91
C GLU A 13 20.61 -10.41 -24.18
N LYS A 14 20.69 -9.30 -24.94
CA LYS A 14 20.54 -7.95 -24.38
C LYS A 14 19.12 -7.73 -23.85
N VAL A 15 18.10 -8.15 -24.58
CA VAL A 15 16.69 -8.09 -24.13
C VAL A 15 16.51 -8.92 -22.86
N GLN A 16 16.99 -10.17 -22.83
CA GLN A 16 16.90 -11.01 -21.64
C GLN A 16 17.64 -10.45 -20.42
N ARG A 17 18.77 -9.76 -20.63
CA ARG A 17 19.49 -9.06 -19.55
C ARG A 17 18.70 -7.86 -19.06
N GLN A 18 18.08 -7.10 -19.96
CA GLN A 18 17.24 -5.96 -19.61
C GLN A 18 15.98 -6.40 -18.85
N ASP A 19 15.31 -7.48 -19.28
CA ASP A 19 14.13 -8.01 -18.60
C ASP A 19 14.44 -8.45 -17.17
N ARG A 20 15.58 -9.13 -16.97
CA ARG A 20 16.06 -9.49 -15.62
C ARG A 20 16.32 -8.26 -14.76
N PHE A 21 16.98 -7.26 -15.32
CA PHE A 21 17.28 -6.02 -14.60
C PHE A 21 16.02 -5.23 -14.24
N ILE A 22 15.03 -5.20 -15.14
CA ILE A 22 13.72 -4.59 -14.85
C ILE A 22 13.02 -5.35 -13.72
N ALA A 23 13.05 -6.68 -13.72
CA ALA A 23 12.45 -7.49 -12.66
C ALA A 23 13.15 -7.26 -11.29
N GLU A 24 14.48 -7.17 -11.28
CA GLU A 24 15.26 -6.85 -10.08
C GLU A 24 14.90 -5.45 -9.52
N LEU A 25 14.86 -4.42 -10.37
CA LEU A 25 14.48 -3.07 -9.96
C LEU A 25 13.04 -2.98 -9.46
N GLN A 26 12.12 -3.74 -10.06
CA GLN A 26 10.73 -3.81 -9.59
C GLN A 26 10.65 -4.44 -8.19
N ALA A 27 11.42 -5.50 -7.94
CA ALA A 27 11.51 -6.14 -6.63
C ALA A 27 12.11 -5.20 -5.58
N GLU A 28 13.21 -4.52 -5.89
CA GLU A 28 13.83 -3.53 -4.99
C GLU A 28 12.88 -2.37 -4.68
N LEU A 29 12.18 -1.84 -5.68
CA LEU A 29 11.20 -0.77 -5.49
C LEU A 29 10.04 -1.22 -4.60
N GLN A 30 9.55 -2.45 -4.78
CA GLN A 30 8.50 -3.02 -3.93
C GLN A 30 8.96 -3.16 -2.48
N GLN A 31 10.18 -3.68 -2.27
CA GLN A 31 10.77 -3.83 -0.94
C GLN A 31 10.99 -2.48 -0.26
N ALA A 32 11.50 -1.48 -0.99
CA ALA A 32 11.70 -0.13 -0.47
C ALA A 32 10.37 0.54 -0.07
N ARG A 33 9.31 0.36 -0.88
CA ARG A 33 7.96 0.86 -0.56
C ARG A 33 7.40 0.20 0.71
N GLN A 34 7.52 -1.11 0.84
CA GLN A 34 7.07 -1.85 2.03
C GLN A 34 7.78 -1.39 3.31
N ALA A 35 9.12 -1.31 3.27
CA ALA A 35 9.93 -0.86 4.39
C ALA A 35 9.60 0.59 4.80
N SER A 36 9.37 1.45 3.82
CA SER A 36 9.04 2.87 4.04
C SER A 36 7.69 3.05 4.72
N VAL A 37 6.65 2.32 4.28
CA VAL A 37 5.31 2.41 4.90
C VAL A 37 5.32 1.91 6.34
N ALA A 38 5.93 0.74 6.60
CA ALA A 38 6.01 0.21 7.96
C ALA A 38 6.76 1.17 8.90
N THR A 39 7.87 1.75 8.44
CA THR A 39 8.67 2.71 9.22
C THR A 39 7.88 3.98 9.49
N MET A 40 7.22 4.56 8.49
CA MET A 40 6.42 5.78 8.66
C MET A 40 5.25 5.57 9.62
N LEU A 41 4.49 4.47 9.48
CA LEU A 41 3.38 4.17 10.38
C LEU A 41 3.84 3.95 11.82
N GLY A 42 4.97 3.28 12.00
CA GLY A 42 5.60 3.12 13.32
C GLY A 42 5.99 4.46 13.94
N GLN A 43 6.62 5.35 13.18
CA GLN A 43 7.00 6.69 13.66
C GLN A 43 5.80 7.56 14.01
N LEU A 44 4.72 7.50 13.22
CA LEU A 44 3.48 8.21 13.51
C LEU A 44 2.86 7.71 14.81
N ARG A 45 2.83 6.40 15.02
CA ARG A 45 2.30 5.80 16.25
C ARG A 45 3.11 6.19 17.49
N LEU A 46 4.43 6.30 17.38
CA LEU A 46 5.29 6.80 18.47
C LEU A 46 5.02 8.26 18.84
N ARG A 47 4.41 9.03 17.92
CA ARG A 47 4.01 10.44 18.14
C ARG A 47 2.51 10.57 18.41
N GLU A 48 1.88 9.51 18.91
CA GLU A 48 0.45 9.46 19.26
C GLU A 48 -0.49 9.70 18.07
N ALA A 49 0.02 9.64 16.83
CA ALA A 49 -0.79 9.75 15.63
C ALA A 49 -1.40 8.40 15.28
N VAL A 50 -2.70 8.41 14.99
CA VAL A 50 -3.50 7.21 14.77
C VAL A 50 -4.21 7.30 13.42
N LEU A 51 -4.19 6.21 12.65
CA LEU A 51 -5.01 6.08 11.45
C LEU A 51 -6.41 5.62 11.84
N LEU A 52 -7.40 6.50 11.71
CA LEU A 52 -8.80 6.19 11.95
C LEU A 52 -9.50 5.81 10.63
N TYR A 53 -9.99 4.58 10.53
CA TYR A 53 -10.88 4.16 9.47
C TYR A 53 -12.32 4.51 9.83
N VAL A 54 -12.92 5.33 8.96
CA VAL A 54 -14.26 5.89 9.14
C VAL A 54 -15.28 5.35 8.14
N GLY A 55 -14.92 4.34 7.35
CA GLY A 55 -15.86 3.59 6.51
C GLY A 55 -16.63 2.55 7.31
N GLN A 56 -17.50 1.80 6.62
CA GLN A 56 -18.34 0.76 7.23
C GLN A 56 -17.73 -0.65 7.10
N ASP A 57 -16.75 -0.83 6.20
CA ASP A 57 -16.19 -2.14 5.88
C ASP A 57 -14.66 -2.13 5.93
N ALA A 58 -14.13 -2.29 7.14
CA ALA A 58 -12.70 -2.33 7.39
C ALA A 58 -12.04 -3.58 6.77
N ASN A 59 -12.78 -4.68 6.61
CA ASN A 59 -12.25 -5.92 6.03
C ASN A 59 -12.01 -5.76 4.53
N ASN A 60 -12.97 -5.16 3.82
CA ASN A 60 -12.82 -4.81 2.41
C ASN A 60 -11.68 -3.79 2.20
N PHE A 61 -11.53 -2.82 3.11
CA PHE A 61 -10.39 -1.89 3.05
C PHE A 61 -9.03 -2.60 3.17
N ALA A 62 -8.89 -3.53 4.13
CA ALA A 62 -7.67 -4.32 4.27
C ALA A 62 -7.39 -5.19 3.03
N GLN A 63 -8.44 -5.77 2.43
CA GLN A 63 -8.34 -6.54 1.20
C GLN A 63 -7.88 -5.67 0.02
N GLN A 64 -8.47 -4.49 -0.17
CA GLN A 64 -8.08 -3.55 -1.22
C GLN A 64 -6.63 -3.08 -1.08
N ILE A 65 -6.14 -2.88 0.16
CA ILE A 65 -4.72 -2.55 0.36
C ILE A 65 -3.84 -3.76 0.02
N ALA A 66 -4.26 -4.97 0.37
CA ALA A 66 -3.50 -6.18 0.04
C ALA A 66 -3.39 -6.39 -1.47
N GLU A 67 -4.48 -6.15 -2.21
CA GLU A 67 -4.54 -6.28 -3.67
C GLU A 67 -3.69 -5.21 -4.38
N ASN A 68 -3.73 -3.96 -3.90
CA ASN A 68 -3.04 -2.85 -4.56
C ASN A 68 -1.58 -2.65 -4.14
N PHE A 69 -1.25 -2.97 -2.88
CA PHE A 69 0.06 -2.65 -2.27
C PHE A 69 0.77 -3.86 -1.66
N GLY A 70 0.14 -5.04 -1.71
CA GLY A 70 0.69 -6.29 -1.16
C GLY A 70 0.28 -6.54 0.29
N SER A 71 0.31 -7.82 0.67
CA SER A 71 -0.15 -8.33 1.98
C SER A 71 0.64 -7.75 3.17
N GLU A 72 1.93 -7.47 3.00
CA GLU A 72 2.76 -6.89 4.06
C GLU A 72 2.35 -5.45 4.39
N VAL A 73 2.06 -4.65 3.37
CA VAL A 73 1.56 -3.27 3.55
C VAL A 73 0.19 -3.30 4.21
N ALA A 74 -0.70 -4.19 3.75
CA ALA A 74 -2.00 -4.38 4.36
C ALA A 74 -1.90 -4.76 5.84
N ARG A 75 -0.96 -5.64 6.20
CA ARG A 75 -0.70 -6.02 7.59
C ARG A 75 -0.19 -4.85 8.43
N ALA A 76 0.75 -4.06 7.92
CA ALA A 76 1.29 -2.90 8.62
C ALA A 76 0.23 -1.81 8.83
N VAL A 77 -0.58 -1.54 7.81
CA VAL A 77 -1.71 -0.59 7.88
C VAL A 77 -2.75 -1.09 8.87
N SER A 78 -3.24 -2.32 8.73
CA SER A 78 -4.26 -2.90 9.62
C SER A 78 -3.82 -2.96 11.08
N GLY A 79 -2.54 -3.25 11.36
CA GLY A 79 -2.00 -3.23 12.72
C GLY A 79 -1.95 -1.82 13.35
N SER A 80 -2.04 -0.77 12.53
CA SER A 80 -2.01 0.63 12.94
C SER A 80 -3.36 1.33 12.74
N LEU A 81 -4.36 0.61 12.20
CA LEU A 81 -5.68 1.12 11.85
C LEU A 81 -6.64 0.95 13.03
N PHE A 82 -7.32 2.03 13.39
CA PHE A 82 -8.41 2.01 14.35
C PHE A 82 -9.72 2.11 13.60
N VAL A 83 -10.61 1.14 13.80
CA VAL A 83 -11.92 1.12 13.15
C VAL A 83 -12.89 1.86 14.04
N LEU A 84 -13.49 2.94 13.52
CA LEU A 84 -14.42 3.77 14.29
C LEU A 84 -15.61 2.95 14.84
N ASP A 85 -16.07 1.94 14.11
CA ASP A 85 -17.18 1.07 14.55
C ASP A 85 -16.85 0.19 15.76
N ASN A 86 -15.56 -0.06 16.00
CA ASN A 86 -15.09 -0.80 17.17
C ASN A 86 -14.80 0.11 18.37
N ALA A 87 -14.93 1.43 18.21
CA ALA A 87 -14.67 2.37 19.30
C ALA A 87 -15.78 2.28 20.37
N PRO A 88 -15.41 2.27 21.67
CA PRO A 88 -16.35 2.21 22.79
C PRO A 88 -16.99 3.58 23.05
N ILE A 89 -17.61 4.15 22.02
CA ILE A 89 -18.28 5.44 22.06
C ILE A 89 -19.75 5.27 21.68
N PRO A 90 -20.64 6.15 22.17
CA PRO A 90 -22.05 6.11 21.81
C PRO A 90 -22.26 6.20 20.29
N PRO A 91 -23.29 5.56 19.73
CA PRO A 91 -23.59 5.60 18.29
C PRO A 91 -23.73 7.04 17.76
N GLU A 92 -24.30 7.94 18.57
CA GLU A 92 -24.46 9.35 18.22
C GLU A 92 -23.12 10.04 18.01
N VAL A 93 -22.18 9.87 18.94
CA VAL A 93 -20.82 10.41 18.87
C VAL A 93 -20.05 9.79 17.71
N ARG A 94 -20.23 8.48 17.49
CA ARG A 94 -19.65 7.79 16.34
C ARG A 94 -20.10 8.42 15.04
N GLU A 95 -21.39 8.69 14.90
CA GLU A 95 -21.93 9.27 13.69
C GLU A 95 -21.56 10.74 13.55
N THR A 96 -21.39 11.47 14.66
CA THR A 96 -20.77 12.81 14.65
C THR A 96 -19.33 12.77 14.14
N ILE A 97 -18.49 11.84 14.61
CA ILE A 97 -17.11 11.68 14.14
C ILE A 97 -17.09 11.29 12.66
N ARG A 98 -17.94 10.35 12.26
CA ARG A 98 -18.09 9.93 10.86
C ARG A 98 -18.48 11.11 9.99
N LYS A 99 -19.47 11.91 10.39
CA LYS A 99 -19.83 13.14 9.67
C LYS A 99 -18.70 14.16 9.68
N ALA A 100 -18.03 14.42 10.79
CA ALA A 100 -16.97 15.42 10.87
C ALA A 100 -15.76 15.07 9.97
N THR A 101 -15.40 13.79 9.89
CA THR A 101 -14.28 13.32 9.06
C THR A 101 -14.69 13.05 7.61
N ASN A 102 -15.94 12.61 7.37
CA ASN A 102 -16.50 12.35 6.04
C ASN A 102 -17.29 13.55 5.47
N HIS A 103 -17.30 14.71 6.15
CA HIS A 103 -17.75 16.04 5.65
C HIS A 103 -16.61 17.07 5.66
N GLY A 104 -15.36 16.64 5.86
CA GLY A 104 -14.14 17.38 5.45
C GLY A 104 -13.62 16.93 4.07
N MET A 105 -14.12 15.81 3.55
CA MET A 105 -13.96 15.35 2.17
C MET A 105 -15.26 15.60 1.39
N ASN A 106 -15.76 16.84 1.42
CA ASN A 106 -16.75 17.30 0.45
C ASN A 106 -16.04 17.38 -0.91
N ARG A 107 -15.85 16.22 -1.55
CA ARG A 107 -15.37 16.13 -2.92
C ARG A 107 -16.45 16.72 -3.82
N TRP A 108 -16.11 17.83 -4.47
CA TRP A 108 -16.57 18.12 -5.83
C TRP A 108 -16.39 16.90 -6.73
#